data_AF-A0A6L0WU96-F1
#
_entry.id   AF-A0A6L0WU96-F1
#
_cell.length_a   1.000
_cell.length_b   1.000
_cell.length_c   1.000
_cell.angle_alpha   90.00
_cell.angle_beta   90.00
_cell.angle_gamma   90.00
#
_symmetry.space_group_name_H-M   'P 1'
#
loop_
_entity.id
_entity.type
_entity.pdbx_description
1 polymer ?
#
loop_
_entity_poly.entity_id
_entity_poly.type
_entity_poly.pdbx_seq_one_letter_code
_entity_poly.pdbx_strand_id
1 'polypeptide(L)'
;MGKAEQKKKEKIVEDKTFGLKNKNRSAKVQAYVQQVKQSVDQRNPQDRKSQAELAARRAAKEEKRAREAELAKLFNDVDQQQRKKRDAEAAETAEGDDQYMCHPEEYLFRPEDFDEVEQDDERLEEKLEAEREKLKDRTDLTPVTEASFQAWKQRKREEAAEKEAARVRRAKSGDGKLRGWDLWQMDQELFVDDENADEFYEREELEGLDAGEDEAAFDLS
;
A
#
# COMPACT_ATOMS: atom_id res chain seq x y z
N MET A 1 -10.57 -21.48 25.36
CA MET A 1 -11.62 -22.12 24.56
C MET A 1 -12.83 -21.21 24.61
N GLY A 2 -13.20 -20.60 23.49
CA GLY A 2 -14.33 -19.66 23.47
C GLY A 2 -15.65 -20.39 23.73
N LYS A 3 -16.61 -19.75 24.41
CA LYS A 3 -17.99 -20.25 24.53
C LYS A 3 -18.58 -20.65 23.17
N ALA A 4 -18.17 -19.98 22.10
CA ALA A 4 -18.55 -20.29 20.73
C ALA A 4 -17.99 -21.64 20.22
N GLU A 5 -16.77 -22.01 20.58
CA GLU A 5 -16.18 -23.31 20.17
C GLU A 5 -16.85 -24.47 20.92
N GLN A 6 -17.17 -24.29 22.19
CA GLN A 6 -17.91 -25.29 22.98
C GLN A 6 -19.31 -25.53 22.41
N LYS A 7 -20.04 -24.47 22.07
CA LYS A 7 -21.38 -24.57 21.45
C LYS A 7 -21.37 -25.29 20.09
N LYS A 8 -20.29 -25.11 19.30
CA LYS A 8 -20.10 -25.84 18.04
C LYS A 8 -19.88 -27.34 18.28
N LYS A 9 -19.06 -27.70 19.26
CA LYS A 9 -18.82 -29.11 19.64
C LYS A 9 -20.09 -29.78 20.16
N GLU A 10 -20.85 -29.09 20.99
CA GLU A 10 -22.14 -29.57 21.50
C GLU A 10 -23.13 -29.83 20.36
N LYS A 11 -23.25 -28.92 19.39
CA LYS A 11 -24.10 -29.12 18.21
C LYS A 11 -23.69 -30.35 17.39
N ILE A 12 -22.39 -30.60 17.21
CA ILE A 12 -21.88 -31.76 16.46
C ILE A 12 -22.16 -33.06 17.22
N VAL A 13 -22.02 -33.05 18.55
CA VAL A 13 -22.36 -34.20 19.40
C VAL A 13 -23.87 -34.45 19.36
N GLU A 14 -24.69 -33.41 19.46
CA GLU A 14 -26.15 -33.50 19.37
C GLU A 14 -26.59 -34.12 18.04
N ASP A 15 -26.04 -33.65 16.93
CA ASP A 15 -26.36 -34.12 15.57
C ASP A 15 -25.95 -35.59 15.34
N LYS A 16 -24.71 -35.94 15.68
CA LYS A 16 -24.20 -37.33 15.53
C LYS A 16 -24.85 -38.32 16.49
N THR A 17 -25.46 -37.84 17.56
CA THR A 17 -26.16 -38.68 18.54
C THR A 17 -27.67 -38.46 18.50
N PHE A 18 -28.18 -37.77 17.48
CA PHE A 18 -29.60 -37.55 17.23
C PHE A 18 -30.24 -38.85 16.71
N GLY A 19 -31.49 -39.12 17.11
CA GLY A 19 -32.24 -40.29 16.62
C GLY A 19 -31.88 -41.65 17.24
N LEU A 20 -30.86 -41.75 18.11
CA LEU A 20 -30.61 -42.99 18.85
C LEU A 20 -31.71 -43.26 19.88
N LYS A 21 -32.53 -44.28 19.61
CA LYS A 21 -33.57 -44.75 20.52
C LYS A 21 -32.94 -45.28 21.82
N ASN A 22 -33.58 -45.03 22.97
CA ASN A 22 -33.11 -45.46 24.30
C ASN A 22 -31.77 -44.86 24.76
N LYS A 23 -31.46 -43.62 24.37
CA LYS A 23 -30.22 -42.89 24.73
C LYS A 23 -29.90 -42.86 26.23
N ASN A 24 -30.94 -42.84 27.07
CA ASN A 24 -30.82 -42.84 28.53
C ASN A 24 -31.14 -44.21 29.18
N ARG A 25 -31.39 -45.26 28.37
CA ARG A 25 -31.88 -46.57 28.83
C ARG A 25 -30.96 -47.75 28.49
N SER A 26 -30.15 -47.65 27.44
CA SER A 26 -29.23 -48.73 27.03
C SER A 26 -27.78 -48.35 27.30
N ALA A 27 -27.07 -49.18 28.06
CA ALA A 27 -25.64 -49.00 28.35
C ALA A 27 -24.78 -48.98 27.07
N LYS A 28 -25.15 -49.77 26.05
CA LYS A 28 -24.45 -49.82 24.76
C LYS A 28 -24.61 -48.51 23.97
N VAL A 29 -25.78 -47.90 24.05
CA VAL A 29 -26.06 -46.59 23.43
C VAL A 29 -25.33 -45.48 24.19
N GLN A 30 -25.27 -45.55 25.52
CA GLN A 30 -24.52 -44.58 26.33
C GLN A 30 -23.01 -44.64 26.03
N ALA A 31 -22.43 -45.84 25.90
CA ALA A 31 -21.03 -46.02 25.53
C ALA A 31 -20.72 -45.43 24.14
N TYR A 32 -21.62 -45.62 23.16
CA TYR A 32 -21.48 -45.02 21.84
C TYR A 32 -21.52 -43.47 21.90
N VAL A 33 -22.45 -42.90 22.66
CA VAL A 33 -22.53 -41.44 22.87
C VAL A 33 -21.26 -40.90 23.53
N GLN A 34 -20.67 -41.63 24.49
CA GLN A 34 -19.41 -41.26 25.13
C GLN A 34 -18.23 -41.30 24.15
N GLN A 35 -18.16 -42.31 23.28
CA GLN A 35 -17.13 -42.44 22.24
C GLN A 35 -17.21 -41.30 21.22
N VAL A 36 -18.42 -40.93 20.79
CA VAL A 36 -18.64 -39.80 19.87
C VAL A 36 -18.25 -38.46 20.51
N LYS A 37 -18.55 -38.26 21.80
CA LYS A 37 -18.10 -37.07 22.57
C LYS A 37 -16.57 -36.98 22.62
N GLN A 38 -15.89 -38.07 22.95
CA GLN A 38 -14.43 -38.11 22.98
C GLN A 38 -13.80 -37.81 21.61
N SER A 39 -14.37 -38.34 20.53
CA SER A 39 -13.88 -38.09 19.16
C SER A 39 -14.02 -36.63 18.73
N VAL A 40 -15.04 -35.91 19.22
CA VAL A 40 -15.29 -34.49 18.89
C VAL A 40 -14.47 -33.55 19.79
N ASP A 41 -14.17 -33.96 21.02
CA ASP A 41 -13.36 -33.17 21.95
C ASP A 41 -11.85 -33.27 21.69
N GLN A 42 -11.39 -34.42 21.19
CA GLN A 42 -9.99 -34.61 20.81
C GLN A 42 -9.71 -33.88 19.49
N ARG A 43 -9.19 -32.65 19.60
CA ARG A 43 -8.66 -31.88 18.47
C ARG A 43 -7.46 -32.63 17.88
N ASN A 44 -7.39 -32.73 16.55
CA ASN A 44 -6.25 -33.32 15.86
C ASN A 44 -4.96 -32.59 16.30
N PRO A 45 -3.91 -33.28 16.78
CA PRO A 45 -2.67 -32.64 17.26
C PRO A 45 -2.05 -31.68 16.23
N GLN A 46 -2.29 -31.91 14.94
CA GLN A 46 -1.81 -31.09 13.84
C GLN A 46 -2.46 -29.70 13.77
N ASP A 47 -3.74 -29.57 14.10
CA ASP A 47 -4.44 -28.28 14.07
C ASP A 47 -3.96 -27.35 15.19
N ARG A 48 -3.60 -27.91 16.36
CA ARG A 48 -3.01 -27.13 17.45
C ARG A 48 -1.62 -26.61 17.09
N LYS A 49 -0.82 -27.40 16.36
CA LYS A 49 0.50 -26.98 15.89
C LYS A 49 0.41 -25.84 14.86
N SER A 50 -0.51 -25.94 13.90
CA SER A 50 -0.71 -24.89 12.89
C SER A 50 -1.12 -23.54 13.48
N GLN A 51 -2.02 -23.53 14.48
CA GLN A 51 -2.43 -22.29 15.13
C GLN A 51 -1.35 -21.70 16.03
N ALA A 52 -0.54 -22.55 16.68
CA ALA A 52 0.61 -22.09 17.46
C ALA A 52 1.70 -21.47 16.57
N GLU A 53 1.95 -22.06 15.40
CA GLU A 53 2.91 -21.55 14.41
C GLU A 53 2.47 -20.21 13.82
N LEU A 54 1.19 -20.07 13.44
CA LEU A 54 0.62 -18.79 12.99
C LEU A 54 0.67 -17.71 14.06
N ALA A 55 0.40 -18.06 15.32
CA ALA A 55 0.49 -17.12 16.44
C ALA A 55 1.94 -16.70 16.72
N ALA A 56 2.90 -17.62 16.64
CA ALA A 56 4.33 -17.34 16.78
C ALA A 56 4.84 -16.43 15.65
N ARG A 57 4.42 -16.66 14.40
CA ARG A 57 4.77 -15.80 13.25
C ARG A 57 4.22 -14.38 13.40
N ARG A 58 3.00 -14.22 13.92
CA ARG A 58 2.41 -12.90 14.20
C ARG A 58 3.14 -12.19 15.35
N ALA A 59 3.42 -12.89 16.44
CA ALA A 59 4.18 -12.33 17.56
C ALA A 59 5.60 -11.90 17.14
N ALA A 60 6.28 -12.68 16.29
CA ALA A 60 7.59 -12.31 15.76
C ALA A 60 7.55 -11.07 14.84
N LYS A 61 6.51 -10.90 14.01
CA LYS A 61 6.33 -9.70 13.17
C LYS A 61 6.07 -8.46 14.05
N GLU A 62 5.27 -8.61 15.09
CA GLU A 62 4.95 -7.54 16.04
C GLU A 62 6.17 -7.14 16.87
N GLU A 63 6.96 -8.10 17.36
CA GLU A 63 8.21 -7.84 18.09
C GLU A 63 9.25 -7.16 17.18
N LYS A 64 9.39 -7.60 15.92
CA LYS A 64 10.27 -6.94 14.95
C LYS A 64 9.83 -5.50 14.70
N ARG A 65 8.53 -5.27 14.50
CA ARG A 65 7.96 -3.92 14.31
C ARG A 65 8.15 -3.05 15.56
N ALA A 66 7.97 -3.60 16.75
CA ALA A 66 8.20 -2.90 18.01
C ALA A 66 9.68 -2.52 18.18
N ARG A 67 10.60 -3.44 17.86
CA ARG A 67 12.04 -3.18 17.88
C ARG A 67 12.47 -2.14 16.86
N GLU A 68 11.93 -2.18 15.64
CA GLU A 68 12.16 -1.16 14.62
C GLU A 68 11.61 0.20 15.06
N ALA A 69 10.44 0.25 15.70
CA ALA A 69 9.89 1.49 16.26
C ALA A 69 10.70 2.03 17.44
N GLU A 70 11.25 1.18 18.30
CA GLU A 70 12.17 1.58 19.37
C GLU A 70 13.50 2.10 18.82
N LEU A 71 14.06 1.45 17.79
CA LEU A 71 15.26 1.92 17.09
C LEU A 71 14.99 3.27 16.40
N ALA A 72 13.87 3.43 15.70
CA ALA A 72 13.51 4.68 15.05
C ALA A 72 13.40 5.84 16.04
N LYS A 73 12.83 5.61 17.23
CA LYS A 73 12.78 6.62 18.30
C LYS A 73 14.18 7.01 18.80
N LEU A 74 15.07 6.02 18.96
CA LEU A 74 16.44 6.26 19.43
C LEU A 74 17.29 7.00 18.38
N PHE A 75 17.14 6.67 17.10
CA PHE A 75 17.86 7.34 16.01
C PHE A 75 17.31 8.73 15.70
N ASN A 76 16.00 8.94 15.77
CA ASN A 76 15.40 10.25 15.51
C ASN A 76 15.66 11.27 16.63
N ASP A 77 15.73 10.86 17.90
CA ASP A 77 15.94 11.80 19.02
C ASP A 77 17.34 12.46 18.97
N VAL A 78 18.37 11.70 18.57
CA VAL A 78 19.75 12.22 18.50
C VAL A 78 19.95 13.18 17.33
N ASP A 79 19.41 12.87 16.13
CA ASP A 79 19.53 13.75 14.96
C ASP A 79 18.70 15.03 15.13
N GLN A 80 17.50 14.93 15.72
CA GLN A 80 16.64 16.07 16.00
C GLN A 80 17.24 17.05 17.01
N GLN A 81 17.94 16.56 18.05
CA GLN A 81 18.62 17.43 19.01
C GLN A 81 19.81 18.17 18.38
N GLN A 82 20.57 17.52 17.49
CA GLN A 82 21.67 18.18 16.76
C GLN A 82 21.17 19.15 15.69
N ARG A 83 20.06 18.84 15.00
CA ARG A 83 19.38 19.76 14.08
C ARG A 83 18.85 20.99 14.80
N LYS A 84 18.01 20.82 15.83
CA LYS A 84 17.48 21.94 16.63
C LYS A 84 18.57 22.83 17.22
N LYS A 85 19.70 22.26 17.63
CA LYS A 85 20.84 23.04 18.13
C LYS A 85 21.49 23.87 17.00
N ARG A 86 21.70 23.28 15.82
CA ARG A 86 22.23 23.98 14.64
C ARG A 86 21.25 25.06 14.14
N ASP A 87 19.95 24.77 14.13
CA ASP A 87 18.92 25.69 13.67
C ASP A 87 18.73 26.86 14.66
N ALA A 88 18.84 26.60 15.97
CA ALA A 88 18.84 27.65 16.99
C ALA A 88 20.08 28.54 16.94
N GLU A 89 21.27 27.97 16.68
CA GLU A 89 22.53 28.71 16.51
C GLU A 89 22.52 29.53 15.20
N ALA A 90 21.94 29.00 14.13
CA ALA A 90 21.75 29.72 12.87
C ALA A 90 20.72 30.86 12.99
N ALA A 91 19.63 30.65 13.74
CA ALA A 91 18.61 31.67 13.99
C ALA A 91 19.09 32.80 14.93
N GLU A 92 20.00 32.53 15.87
CA GLU A 92 20.58 33.56 16.76
C GLU A 92 21.59 34.47 16.03
N THR A 93 22.21 33.98 14.95
CA THR A 93 23.25 34.73 14.21
C THR A 93 22.70 35.51 13.01
N ALA A 94 21.43 35.29 12.62
CA ALA A 94 20.81 35.86 11.43
C ALA A 94 19.85 37.02 11.80
N GLU A 95 20.42 38.17 12.17
CA GLU A 95 19.68 39.43 12.28
C GLU A 95 19.57 40.11 10.90
N GLY A 96 18.94 39.43 9.94
CA GLY A 96 18.81 39.91 8.57
C GLY A 96 17.73 39.15 7.80
N ASP A 97 16.80 39.90 7.21
CA ASP A 97 15.88 39.55 6.12
C ASP A 97 15.98 38.09 5.66
N ASP A 98 15.08 37.28 6.21
CA ASP A 98 14.83 35.87 5.96
C ASP A 98 13.87 35.64 4.78
N GLN A 99 13.50 36.71 4.06
CA GLN A 99 12.49 36.69 2.99
C GLN A 99 12.97 35.93 1.73
N TYR A 100 14.28 35.73 1.55
CA TYR A 100 14.88 35.14 0.35
C TYR A 100 15.83 33.96 0.58
N MET A 101 15.88 33.39 1.79
CA MET A 101 16.71 32.21 2.06
C MET A 101 15.96 30.92 1.70
N CYS A 102 16.53 30.16 0.76
CA CYS A 102 16.04 28.85 0.35
C CYS A 102 16.25 27.85 1.50
N HIS A 103 15.25 27.73 2.39
CA HIS A 103 15.27 26.76 3.48
C HIS A 103 15.16 25.33 2.90
N PRO A 104 16.21 24.50 3.00
CA PRO A 104 16.22 23.18 2.36
C PRO A 104 15.08 22.27 2.83
N GLU A 105 14.52 22.50 4.01
CA GLU A 105 13.37 21.76 4.52
C GLU A 105 12.07 21.99 3.73
N GLU A 106 11.95 23.11 3.00
CA GLU A 106 10.80 23.37 2.13
C GLU A 106 10.88 22.59 0.80
N TYR A 107 12.07 22.12 0.42
CA TYR A 107 12.34 21.44 -0.85
C TYR A 107 12.73 19.96 -0.68
N LEU A 108 12.93 19.48 0.55
CA LEU A 108 13.24 18.09 0.85
C LEU A 108 11.95 17.28 1.00
N PHE A 109 11.77 16.26 0.14
CA PHE A 109 10.66 15.32 0.24
C PHE A 109 10.64 14.62 1.60
N ARG A 110 9.55 14.83 2.33
CA ARG A 110 9.29 14.16 3.61
C ARG A 110 8.41 12.94 3.38
N PRO A 111 8.48 11.92 4.26
CA PRO A 111 7.58 10.78 4.20
C PRO A 111 6.10 11.17 4.17
N GLU A 112 5.73 12.30 4.76
CA GLU A 112 4.36 12.84 4.78
C GLU A 112 3.91 13.42 3.43
N ASP A 113 4.84 13.70 2.51
CA ASP A 113 4.54 14.23 1.17
C ASP A 113 4.17 13.11 0.18
N PHE A 114 4.35 11.85 0.58
CA PHE A 114 3.93 10.68 -0.20
C PHE A 114 2.64 10.11 0.36
N ASP A 115 1.71 9.75 -0.52
CA ASP A 115 0.53 8.99 -0.13
C ASP A 115 0.97 7.63 0.46
N GLU A 116 0.43 7.26 1.62
CA GLU A 116 0.69 5.96 2.23
C GLU A 116 0.16 4.86 1.30
N VAL A 117 1.07 4.16 0.62
CA VAL A 117 0.72 3.03 -0.24
C VAL A 117 0.45 1.83 0.65
N GLU A 118 -0.81 1.39 0.73
CA GLU A 118 -1.15 0.12 1.37
C GLU A 118 -0.41 -1.02 0.67
N GLN A 119 0.59 -1.58 1.36
CA GLN A 119 1.28 -2.78 0.91
C GLN A 119 0.45 -4.00 1.26
N ASP A 120 -0.22 -4.55 0.26
CA ASP A 120 -0.86 -5.85 0.38
C ASP A 120 0.20 -6.95 0.51
N ASP A 121 0.29 -7.57 1.69
CA ASP A 121 1.18 -8.70 1.99
C ASP A 121 0.83 -9.98 1.18
N GLU A 122 -0.35 -10.03 0.56
CA GLU A 122 -0.81 -11.14 -0.27
C GLU A 122 -0.14 -11.13 -1.64
N ARG A 123 0.38 -12.29 -2.03
CA ARG A 123 1.00 -12.47 -3.34
C ARG A 123 -0.07 -12.26 -4.43
N LEU A 124 0.26 -11.49 -5.48
CA LEU A 124 -0.66 -11.21 -6.58
C LEU A 124 -1.25 -12.48 -7.21
N GLU A 125 -0.48 -13.57 -7.24
CA GLU A 125 -0.89 -14.85 -7.78
C GLU A 125 -1.96 -15.54 -6.93
N GLU A 126 -1.96 -15.35 -5.62
CA GLU A 126 -3.01 -15.90 -4.74
C GLU A 126 -4.35 -15.21 -5.00
N LYS A 127 -4.32 -13.87 -5.15
CA LYS A 127 -5.50 -13.08 -5.55
C LYS A 127 -6.01 -13.49 -6.92
N LEU A 128 -5.11 -13.67 -7.88
CA LEU A 128 -5.47 -14.08 -9.24
C LEU A 128 -6.10 -15.48 -9.28
N GLU A 129 -5.58 -16.44 -8.51
CA GLU A 129 -6.17 -17.79 -8.49
C GLU A 129 -7.53 -17.81 -7.78
N ALA A 130 -7.70 -17.05 -6.69
CA ALA A 130 -8.99 -16.91 -6.01
C ALA A 130 -10.05 -16.27 -6.93
N GLU A 131 -9.69 -15.21 -7.66
CA GLU A 131 -10.58 -14.58 -8.65
C GLU A 131 -10.89 -15.51 -9.83
N ARG A 132 -9.91 -16.29 -10.30
CA ARG A 132 -10.15 -17.32 -11.32
C ARG A 132 -11.11 -18.39 -10.81
N GLU A 133 -10.95 -18.86 -9.58
CA GLU A 133 -11.84 -19.87 -8.98
C GLU A 133 -13.29 -19.39 -8.92
N LYS A 134 -13.52 -18.14 -8.52
CA LYS A 134 -14.87 -17.53 -8.55
C LYS A 134 -15.48 -17.47 -9.95
N LEU A 135 -14.65 -17.36 -10.99
CA LEU A 135 -15.09 -17.28 -12.37
C LEU A 135 -15.22 -18.66 -13.05
N LYS A 136 -14.69 -19.75 -12.45
CA LYS A 136 -14.72 -21.11 -13.05
C LYS A 136 -16.15 -21.62 -13.29
N ASP A 137 -17.12 -21.23 -12.46
CA ASP A 137 -18.51 -21.67 -12.58
C ASP A 137 -19.33 -20.83 -13.58
N ARG A 138 -18.76 -19.74 -14.12
CA ARG A 138 -19.47 -18.79 -14.98
C ARG A 138 -19.32 -19.17 -16.46
N THR A 139 -20.44 -19.27 -17.18
CA THR A 139 -20.48 -19.66 -18.60
C THR A 139 -20.80 -18.51 -19.56
N ASP A 140 -21.08 -17.30 -19.03
CA ASP A 140 -21.45 -16.07 -19.75
C ASP A 140 -20.26 -15.13 -19.99
N LEU A 141 -19.03 -15.65 -19.99
CA LEU A 141 -17.81 -14.87 -20.19
C LEU A 141 -17.70 -14.35 -21.63
N THR A 142 -17.36 -13.07 -21.79
CA THR A 142 -17.09 -12.49 -23.10
C THR A 142 -15.83 -13.12 -23.70
N PRO A 143 -15.89 -13.71 -24.90
CA PRO A 143 -14.71 -14.29 -25.53
C PRO A 143 -13.69 -13.19 -25.84
N VAL A 144 -12.41 -13.51 -25.65
CA VAL A 144 -11.29 -12.60 -25.94
C VAL A 144 -11.04 -12.63 -27.45
N THR A 145 -11.75 -11.77 -28.16
CA THR A 145 -11.62 -11.55 -29.60
C THR A 145 -11.07 -10.15 -29.82
N GLU A 146 -10.50 -9.88 -31.00
CA GLU A 146 -9.98 -8.54 -31.30
C GLU A 146 -11.07 -7.46 -31.20
N ALA A 147 -12.27 -7.74 -31.71
CA ALA A 147 -13.40 -6.83 -31.64
C ALA A 147 -13.82 -6.52 -30.19
N SER A 148 -13.90 -7.53 -29.32
CA SER A 148 -14.24 -7.32 -27.90
C SER A 148 -13.13 -6.59 -27.15
N PHE A 149 -11.87 -6.82 -27.50
CA PHE A 149 -10.74 -6.09 -26.93
C PHE A 149 -10.71 -4.62 -27.37
N GLN A 150 -10.94 -4.32 -28.65
CA GLN A 150 -11.00 -2.94 -29.15
C GLN A 150 -12.15 -2.16 -28.50
N ALA A 151 -13.34 -2.78 -28.36
CA ALA A 151 -14.46 -2.19 -27.63
C ALA A 151 -14.11 -1.94 -26.15
N TRP A 152 -13.45 -2.89 -25.48
CA TRP A 152 -12.96 -2.71 -24.12
C TRP A 152 -11.95 -1.56 -24.01
N LYS A 153 -11.02 -1.43 -24.96
CA LYS A 153 -9.99 -0.39 -25.00
C LYS A 153 -10.59 0.99 -25.19
N GLN A 154 -11.57 1.12 -26.11
CA GLN A 154 -12.32 2.36 -26.32
C GLN A 154 -13.04 2.76 -25.03
N ARG A 155 -13.81 1.83 -24.44
CA ARG A 155 -14.49 2.05 -23.16
C ARG A 155 -13.53 2.47 -22.04
N LYS A 156 -12.35 1.83 -21.93
CA LYS A 156 -11.36 2.19 -20.91
C LYS A 156 -10.72 3.55 -21.15
N ARG A 157 -10.52 3.95 -22.41
CA ARG A 157 -10.06 5.30 -22.75
C ARG A 157 -11.11 6.35 -22.40
N GLU A 158 -12.39 6.08 -22.68
CA GLU A 158 -13.51 6.95 -22.32
C GLU A 158 -13.66 7.07 -20.80
N GLU A 159 -13.59 5.96 -20.05
CA GLU A 159 -13.62 5.95 -18.58
C GLU A 159 -12.46 6.78 -17.99
N ALA A 160 -11.25 6.62 -18.53
CA ALA A 160 -10.10 7.41 -18.11
C ALA A 160 -10.27 8.90 -18.45
N ALA A 161 -10.78 9.22 -19.65
CA ALA A 161 -11.04 10.60 -20.05
C ALA A 161 -12.15 11.25 -19.22
N GLU A 162 -13.20 10.52 -18.86
CA GLU A 162 -14.27 11.00 -17.99
C GLU A 162 -13.75 11.26 -16.57
N LYS A 163 -12.95 10.34 -16.02
CA LYS A 163 -12.32 10.52 -14.70
C LYS A 163 -11.38 11.73 -14.68
N GLU A 164 -10.61 11.91 -15.76
CA GLU A 164 -9.73 13.07 -15.90
C GLU A 164 -10.54 14.38 -16.02
N ALA A 165 -11.56 14.40 -16.86
CA ALA A 165 -12.45 15.54 -17.01
C ALA A 165 -13.20 15.86 -15.70
N ALA A 166 -13.61 14.85 -14.95
CA ALA A 166 -14.20 15.01 -13.62
C ALA A 166 -13.20 15.60 -12.62
N ARG A 167 -11.93 15.15 -12.63
CA ARG A 167 -10.86 15.73 -11.81
C ARG A 167 -10.65 17.21 -12.15
N VAL A 168 -10.53 17.53 -13.44
CA VAL A 168 -10.33 18.91 -13.90
C VAL A 168 -11.54 19.78 -13.53
N ARG A 169 -12.77 19.29 -13.67
CA ARG A 169 -13.99 20.01 -13.23
C ARG A 169 -14.00 20.24 -11.72
N ARG A 170 -13.63 19.25 -10.92
CA ARG A 170 -13.56 19.36 -9.45
C ARG A 170 -12.51 20.41 -9.04
N ALA A 171 -11.32 20.36 -9.65
CA ALA A 171 -10.26 21.32 -9.41
C ALA A 171 -10.64 22.75 -9.87
N LYS A 172 -11.35 22.90 -11.00
CA LYS A 172 -11.93 24.19 -11.43
C LYS A 172 -12.92 24.77 -10.43
N SER A 173 -13.67 23.92 -9.74
CA SER A 173 -14.63 24.34 -8.69
C SER A 173 -13.96 24.70 -7.35
N GLY A 174 -12.62 24.66 -7.27
CA GLY A 174 -11.86 25.01 -6.06
C GLY A 174 -11.57 23.84 -5.13
N ASP A 175 -12.00 22.62 -5.46
CA ASP A 175 -11.69 21.40 -4.72
C ASP A 175 -10.64 20.56 -5.49
N GLY A 176 -9.37 20.89 -5.26
CA GLY A 176 -8.22 20.23 -5.87
C GLY A 176 -7.30 21.19 -6.63
N LYS A 177 -6.16 20.67 -7.09
CA LYS A 177 -5.14 21.46 -7.80
C LYS A 177 -5.13 21.05 -9.28
N LEU A 178 -5.14 22.04 -10.17
CA LEU A 178 -4.96 21.82 -11.62
C LEU A 178 -3.50 21.48 -11.89
N ARG A 179 -3.25 20.51 -12.77
CA ARG A 179 -1.87 20.24 -13.23
C ARG A 179 -1.45 21.37 -14.17
N GLY A 180 -0.14 21.63 -14.29
CA GLY A 180 0.38 22.62 -15.24
C GLY A 180 -0.10 22.35 -16.67
N TRP A 181 -0.15 21.08 -17.08
CA TRP A 181 -0.73 20.66 -18.36
C TRP A 181 -2.23 20.97 -18.51
N ASP A 182 -3.00 20.94 -17.42
CA ASP A 182 -4.42 21.29 -17.44
C ASP A 182 -4.60 22.80 -17.61
N LEU A 183 -3.76 23.61 -16.95
CA LEU A 183 -3.75 25.06 -17.08
C LEU A 183 -3.33 25.50 -18.47
N TRP A 184 -2.26 24.88 -19.01
CA TRP A 184 -1.77 25.16 -20.37
C TRP A 184 -2.83 24.88 -21.43
N GLN A 185 -3.62 23.79 -21.30
CA GLN A 185 -4.71 23.53 -22.24
C GLN A 185 -5.90 24.49 -22.12
N MET A 186 -6.10 25.12 -20.96
CA MET A 186 -7.19 26.09 -20.78
C MET A 186 -6.85 27.44 -21.37
N ASP A 187 -5.61 27.89 -21.16
CA ASP A 187 -5.11 29.18 -21.59
C ASP A 187 -3.63 29.06 -21.93
N GLN A 188 -3.32 28.83 -23.21
CA GLN A 188 -1.94 28.71 -23.70
C GLN A 188 -1.23 30.06 -23.70
N GLU A 189 -1.98 31.15 -23.88
CA GLU A 189 -1.43 32.51 -24.01
C GLU A 189 -0.98 33.07 -22.66
N LEU A 190 -1.49 32.52 -21.55
CA LEU A 190 -1.00 32.82 -20.20
C LEU A 190 0.43 32.29 -19.95
N PHE A 191 0.93 31.36 -20.77
CA PHE A 191 2.26 30.75 -20.67
C PHE A 191 3.20 31.22 -21.79
N VAL A 192 3.23 32.53 -22.03
CA VAL A 192 4.23 33.15 -22.91
C VAL A 192 5.34 33.71 -22.03
N ASP A 193 6.56 33.23 -22.25
CA ASP A 193 7.75 33.77 -21.59
C ASP A 193 7.86 35.26 -21.92
N ASP A 194 8.14 36.10 -20.93
CA ASP A 194 8.35 37.52 -21.18
C ASP A 194 9.61 37.73 -22.05
N GLU A 195 9.66 38.83 -22.81
CA GLU A 195 10.79 39.13 -23.71
C GLU A 195 12.15 39.28 -22.97
N ASN A 196 12.15 39.28 -21.62
CA ASN A 196 13.32 39.43 -20.77
C ASN A 196 13.72 38.10 -20.08
N ALA A 197 13.01 37.00 -20.30
CA ALA A 197 13.26 35.70 -19.67
C ALA A 197 14.56 35.05 -20.16
N ASP A 198 15.05 35.45 -21.34
CA ASP A 198 16.28 34.93 -21.95
C ASP A 198 17.52 35.80 -21.65
N GLU A 199 17.34 37.04 -21.17
CA GLU A 199 18.44 38.02 -21.09
C GLU A 199 19.32 37.91 -19.83
N PHE A 200 18.95 37.11 -18.82
CA PHE A 200 19.68 37.06 -17.54
C PHE A 200 20.55 35.81 -17.30
N TYR A 201 20.51 34.83 -18.22
CA TYR A 201 21.29 33.59 -18.05
C TYR A 201 22.53 33.59 -18.93
N GLU A 202 23.55 34.38 -18.55
CA GLU A 202 24.91 34.12 -19.03
C GLU A 202 25.36 32.79 -18.42
N ARG A 203 25.35 31.73 -19.24
CA ARG A 203 26.08 30.50 -18.92
C ARG A 203 27.53 30.91 -18.75
N GLU A 204 28.01 30.95 -17.51
CA GLU A 204 29.44 31.09 -17.21
C GLU A 204 30.15 29.94 -17.93
N GLU A 205 30.73 30.22 -19.09
CA GLU A 205 31.66 29.33 -19.74
C GLU A 205 32.87 29.34 -18.82
N LEU A 206 32.97 28.33 -17.95
CA LEU A 206 34.12 28.12 -17.09
C LEU A 206 35.34 27.91 -18.00
N GLU A 207 35.98 29.01 -18.41
CA GLU A 207 37.19 29.04 -19.22
C GLU A 207 38.29 28.28 -18.47
N GLY A 208 38.48 27.00 -18.79
CA GLY A 208 39.57 26.20 -18.21
C GLY A 208 39.40 24.69 -18.20
N LEU A 209 38.25 24.12 -18.55
CA LEU A 209 38.13 22.69 -18.78
C LEU A 209 38.02 22.43 -20.29
N ASP A 210 39.15 22.05 -20.86
CA ASP A 210 39.28 21.55 -22.23
C ASP A 210 38.30 20.40 -22.46
N ALA A 211 37.12 20.73 -22.99
CA ALA A 211 36.07 19.78 -23.36
C ALA A 211 36.42 19.01 -24.66
N GLY A 212 37.67 19.04 -25.11
CA GLY A 212 38.14 18.40 -26.34
C GLY A 212 38.73 16.99 -26.17
N GLU A 213 39.16 16.58 -24.97
CA GLU A 213 39.85 15.28 -24.78
C GLU A 213 38.96 14.15 -24.23
N ASP A 214 37.90 14.45 -23.48
CA ASP A 214 37.09 13.41 -22.81
C ASP A 214 35.93 12.86 -23.66
N GLU A 215 35.54 13.52 -24.77
CA GLU A 215 34.45 13.05 -25.63
C GLU A 215 34.84 11.79 -26.44
N ALA A 216 36.15 11.62 -26.71
CA ALA A 216 36.67 10.44 -27.41
C ALA A 216 36.72 9.19 -26.53
N ALA A 217 36.55 9.30 -25.21
CA ALA A 217 36.60 8.19 -24.27
C ALA A 217 35.26 7.46 -24.10
N PHE A 218 34.15 8.02 -24.62
CA PHE A 218 32.80 7.49 -24.45
C PHE A 218 32.13 7.00 -25.74
N ASP A 219 32.85 6.93 -26.87
CA ASP A 219 32.38 6.22 -28.06
C ASP A 219 32.54 4.71 -27.89
N LEU A 220 31.59 4.09 -27.20
CA LEU A 220 31.43 2.64 -27.13
C LEU A 220 30.64 2.15 -28.35
N SER A 221 31.33 2.00 -29.48
CA SER A 221 30.87 1.19 -30.62
C SER A 221 30.90 -0.30 -30.29
#